data_AF-A0A956GE93-F1
#
_entry.id   AF-A0A956GE93-F1
#
_cell.length_a   1.000
_cell.length_b   1.000
_cell.length_c   1.000
_cell.angle_alpha   90.00
_cell.angle_beta   90.00
_cell.angle_gamma   90.00
#
_symmetry.space_group_name_H-M   'P 1'
#
loop_
_entity.id
_entity.type
_entity.pdbx_description
1 polymer ?
#
loop_
_entity_poly.entity_id
_entity_poly.type
_entity_poly.pdbx_seq_one_letter_code
_entity_poly.pdbx_strand_id
1 'polypeptide(L)'
;MHLGRVIGTVVADRKYEGLEGKKLLVVQPLDHRREPTGEAIVSVDTAQAGPGDFVYLTVSREAALALDPWFVPVDSAIVGIVDQLDADDAVGRRRAMQQVLAQPATTQVDATVAPLPAIAPVDSKFGEGDGATLVDSRRPDLGGGGGGESEG
;
A
#
# COMPACT_ATOMS: atom_id res chain seq x y z
N MET A 1 8.68 12.78 -8.71
CA MET A 1 7.60 11.95 -9.29
C MET A 1 6.34 12.15 -8.46
N HIS A 2 5.19 12.28 -9.10
CA HIS A 2 3.90 12.50 -8.42
C HIS A 2 2.87 11.47 -8.91
N LEU A 3 1.86 11.22 -8.08
CA LEU A 3 0.68 10.44 -8.43
C LEU A 3 -0.32 11.33 -9.15
N GLY A 4 -0.94 10.82 -10.21
CA GLY A 4 -2.03 11.52 -10.89
C GLY A 4 -3.07 10.56 -11.44
N ARG A 5 -4.18 11.13 -11.89
CA ARG A 5 -5.22 10.42 -12.64
C ARG A 5 -5.47 11.11 -13.97
N VAL A 6 -5.48 10.33 -15.04
CA VAL A 6 -5.79 10.86 -16.37
C VAL A 6 -7.27 11.22 -16.44
N ILE A 7 -7.57 12.48 -16.72
CA ILE A 7 -8.94 13.00 -16.80
C ILE A 7 -9.37 13.32 -18.23
N GLY A 8 -8.45 13.36 -19.19
CA GLY A 8 -8.77 13.66 -20.57
C GLY A 8 -7.57 13.64 -21.51
N THR A 9 -7.79 14.10 -22.74
CA THR A 9 -6.78 14.14 -23.81
C THR A 9 -6.76 15.52 -24.45
N VAL A 10 -5.57 16.00 -24.79
CA VAL A 10 -5.36 17.24 -25.54
C VAL A 10 -4.99 16.91 -26.98
N VAL A 11 -5.62 17.61 -27.91
CA VAL A 11 -5.27 17.57 -29.33
C VAL A 11 -4.70 18.94 -29.70
N ALA A 12 -3.60 18.94 -30.45
CA ALA A 12 -2.97 20.15 -30.96
C ALA A 12 -2.55 19.92 -32.41
N ASP A 13 -2.90 20.86 -33.29
CA ASP A 13 -2.58 20.77 -34.73
C ASP A 13 -1.12 21.15 -35.04
N ARG A 14 -0.51 21.98 -34.19
CA ARG A 14 0.89 22.41 -34.31
C ARG A 14 1.64 22.05 -33.05
N LYS A 15 2.67 21.22 -33.19
CA LYS A 15 3.52 20.75 -32.10
C LYS A 15 4.99 20.94 -32.46
N TYR A 16 5.86 20.87 -31.45
CA TYR A 16 7.30 20.72 -31.69
C TYR A 16 7.57 19.36 -32.33
N GLU A 17 8.57 19.28 -33.21
CA GLU A 17 8.89 18.05 -33.98
C GLU A 17 9.09 16.81 -33.09
N GLY A 18 9.69 16.96 -31.91
CA GLY A 18 9.88 15.88 -30.95
C GLY A 18 8.61 15.39 -30.24
N LEU A 19 7.47 16.06 -30.44
CA LEU A 19 6.15 15.69 -29.92
C LEU A 19 5.23 15.09 -31.00
N GLU A 20 5.71 14.95 -32.23
CA GLU A 20 4.94 14.32 -33.29
C GLU A 20 4.64 12.86 -32.96
N GLY A 21 3.39 12.46 -33.18
CA GLY A 21 2.90 11.11 -32.81
C GLY A 21 2.79 10.83 -31.31
N LYS A 22 3.13 11.77 -30.42
CA LYS A 22 2.97 11.61 -28.97
C LYS A 22 1.56 12.00 -28.52
N LYS A 23 1.00 11.21 -27.60
CA LYS A 23 -0.29 11.50 -26.97
C LYS A 23 -0.09 12.50 -25.83
N LEU A 24 -0.94 13.52 -25.78
CA LEU A 24 -0.97 14.51 -24.71
C LEU A 24 -2.19 14.24 -23.83
N LEU A 25 -1.96 13.99 -22.55
CA LEU A 25 -2.99 13.63 -21.60
C LEU A 25 -3.15 14.73 -20.56
N VAL A 26 -4.38 15.04 -20.20
CA VAL A 26 -4.69 15.91 -19.06
C VAL A 26 -4.69 15.04 -17.82
N VAL A 27 -3.85 15.38 -16.85
CA VAL A 27 -3.68 14.62 -15.62
C VAL A 27 -3.97 15.51 -14.42
N GLN A 28 -4.86 15.05 -13.53
CA GLN A 28 -5.08 15.66 -12.23
C GLN A 28 -4.10 15.05 -11.23
N PRO A 29 -3.18 15.85 -10.62
CA PRO A 29 -2.34 15.36 -9.54
C PRO A 29 -3.18 14.96 -8.33
N LEU A 30 -2.77 13.90 -7.63
CA LEU A 30 -3.47 13.35 -6.47
C LEU A 30 -2.57 13.29 -5.23
N ASP A 31 -3.17 13.36 -4.05
CA ASP A 31 -2.48 13.08 -2.80
C ASP A 31 -2.46 11.57 -2.46
N HIS A 32 -1.85 11.24 -1.32
CA HIS A 32 -1.82 9.90 -0.76
C HIS A 32 -3.21 9.30 -0.44
N ARG A 33 -4.26 10.13 -0.34
CA ARG A 33 -5.66 9.72 -0.13
C ARG A 33 -6.44 9.64 -1.43
N ARG A 34 -5.78 9.82 -2.58
CA ARG A 34 -6.37 9.85 -3.93
C ARG A 34 -7.29 11.05 -4.16
N GLU A 35 -7.16 12.10 -3.35
CA GLU A 35 -7.89 13.33 -3.53
C GLU A 35 -7.15 14.25 -4.50
N PRO A 36 -7.86 14.98 -5.39
CA PRO A 36 -7.27 15.96 -6.28
C PRO A 36 -6.45 17.02 -5.54
N THR A 37 -5.25 17.28 -6.03
CA THR A 37 -4.37 18.35 -5.52
C THR A 37 -3.94 19.26 -6.66
N GLY A 38 -4.00 20.57 -6.41
CA GLY A 38 -3.56 21.57 -7.38
C GLY A 38 -4.33 21.56 -8.70
N GLU A 39 -3.73 22.18 -9.70
CA GLU A 39 -4.30 22.28 -11.04
C GLU A 39 -3.95 21.06 -11.89
N ALA A 40 -4.83 20.75 -12.85
CA ALA A 40 -4.56 19.71 -13.83
C ALA A 40 -3.43 20.15 -14.77
N ILE A 41 -2.52 19.22 -15.08
CA ILE A 41 -1.36 19.45 -15.93
C ILE A 41 -1.47 18.62 -17.21
N VAL A 42 -0.84 19.10 -18.28
CA VAL A 42 -0.73 18.33 -19.53
C VAL A 42 0.57 17.55 -19.48
N SER A 43 0.48 16.23 -19.62
CA SER A 43 1.63 15.33 -19.61
C SER A 43 1.73 14.59 -20.92
N VAL A 44 2.96 14.39 -21.40
CA VAL A 44 3.22 13.49 -22.53
C VAL A 44 3.12 12.05 -22.04
N ASP A 45 2.42 11.21 -22.80
CA ASP A 45 2.28 9.79 -22.51
C ASP A 45 3.41 8.98 -23.15
N THR A 46 4.22 8.30 -22.32
CA THR A 46 5.21 7.31 -22.77
C THR A 46 4.88 5.89 -22.30
N ALA A 47 3.84 5.72 -21.48
CA ALA A 47 3.45 4.45 -20.88
C ALA A 47 2.12 3.89 -21.46
N GLN A 48 1.53 4.56 -22.45
CA GLN A 48 0.27 4.20 -23.10
C GLN A 48 -0.97 4.30 -22.19
N ALA A 49 -1.00 5.29 -21.32
CA ALA A 49 -2.14 5.51 -20.42
C ALA A 49 -3.43 5.95 -21.16
N GLY A 50 -4.57 5.66 -20.54
CA GLY A 50 -5.90 6.05 -20.97
C GLY A 50 -6.64 6.89 -19.91
N PRO A 51 -7.76 7.52 -20.30
CA PRO A 51 -8.63 8.23 -19.36
C PRO A 51 -9.12 7.30 -18.24
N GLY A 52 -9.01 7.77 -16.99
CA GLY A 52 -9.38 7.01 -15.81
C GLY A 52 -8.21 6.33 -15.11
N ASP A 53 -7.10 6.09 -15.80
CA ASP A 53 -5.93 5.41 -15.24
C ASP A 53 -5.24 6.25 -14.18
N PHE A 54 -4.72 5.56 -13.15
CA PHE A 54 -3.76 6.13 -12.21
C PHE A 54 -2.37 6.01 -12.80
N VAL A 55 -1.60 7.10 -12.74
CA VAL A 55 -0.31 7.20 -13.41
C VAL A 55 0.74 7.82 -12.49
N TYR A 56 1.99 7.42 -12.72
CA TYR A 56 3.17 8.11 -12.20
C TYR A 56 3.68 9.08 -13.23
N LEU A 57 3.88 10.32 -12.79
CA LEU A 57 4.39 11.39 -13.62
C LEU A 57 5.66 11.98 -13.05
N THR A 58 6.60 12.27 -13.95
CA THR A 58 7.79 13.04 -13.67
C THR A 58 7.61 14.44 -14.23
N VAL A 59 8.23 15.43 -13.60
CA VAL A 59 8.06 16.85 -13.93
C VAL A 59 9.43 17.51 -14.10
N SER A 60 9.45 18.73 -14.61
CA SER A 60 10.67 19.52 -14.80
C SER A 60 11.65 18.83 -15.76
N ARG A 61 12.95 19.01 -15.55
CA ARG A 61 14.02 18.53 -16.43
C ARG A 61 13.98 17.02 -16.68
N GLU A 62 13.54 16.24 -15.69
CA GLU A 62 13.46 14.79 -15.77
C GLU A 62 12.41 14.32 -16.78
N ALA A 63 11.37 15.13 -17.07
CA ALA A 63 10.37 14.80 -18.07
C ALA A 63 10.96 14.73 -19.49
N ALA A 64 11.88 15.63 -19.81
CA ALA A 64 12.55 15.66 -21.11
C ALA A 64 13.48 14.45 -21.35
N LEU A 65 13.82 13.70 -20.29
CA LEU A 65 14.61 12.46 -20.38
C LEU A 65 13.74 11.22 -20.62
N ALA A 66 12.41 11.34 -20.46
CA ALA A 66 11.47 10.23 -20.67
C ALA A 66 11.10 10.03 -22.16
N LEU A 67 11.44 10.99 -23.02
CA LEU A 67 11.15 10.93 -24.46
C LEU A 67 12.40 10.55 -25.24
N ASP A 68 12.21 10.00 -26.45
CA ASP A 68 13.26 9.81 -27.45
C ASP A 68 12.89 10.61 -28.71
N PRO A 69 13.73 11.54 -29.19
CA PRO A 69 15.04 11.93 -28.66
C PRO A 69 14.98 12.61 -27.27
N TRP A 70 16.09 12.63 -26.54
CA TRP A 70 16.19 13.38 -25.29
C TRP A 70 16.11 14.90 -25.52
N PHE A 71 15.69 15.65 -24.49
CA PHE A 71 15.58 17.12 -24.50
C PHE A 71 14.47 17.71 -25.38
N VAL A 72 13.41 16.94 -25.65
CA VAL A 72 12.14 17.52 -26.14
C VAL A 72 11.61 18.50 -25.08
N PRO A 73 11.06 19.68 -25.47
CA PRO A 73 10.59 20.70 -24.53
C PRO A 73 9.31 20.27 -23.81
N VAL A 74 9.47 19.41 -22.82
CA VAL A 74 8.41 18.81 -22.00
C VAL A 74 8.75 19.01 -20.54
N ASP A 75 7.79 19.50 -19.78
CA ASP A 75 7.85 19.75 -18.34
C ASP A 75 7.07 18.72 -17.52
N SER A 76 6.31 17.82 -18.17
CA SER A 76 5.64 16.70 -17.53
C SER A 76 5.50 15.48 -18.46
N ALA A 77 5.88 14.31 -17.98
CA ALA A 77 5.74 13.04 -18.70
C ALA A 77 5.21 11.93 -17.78
N ILE A 78 4.28 11.13 -18.30
CA ILE A 78 3.80 9.90 -17.66
C ILE A 78 4.83 8.81 -17.93
N VAL A 79 5.42 8.28 -16.86
CA VAL A 79 6.49 7.27 -16.92
C VAL A 79 6.00 5.86 -16.57
N GLY A 80 4.77 5.73 -16.06
CA GLY A 80 4.20 4.44 -15.72
C GLY A 80 2.73 4.51 -15.32
N ILE A 81 2.07 3.37 -15.38
CA ILE A 81 0.69 3.15 -14.92
C ILE A 81 0.75 2.48 -13.54
N VAL A 82 -0.18 2.84 -12.67
CA VAL A 82 -0.27 2.31 -11.30
C VAL A 82 -1.24 1.13 -11.29
N ASP A 83 -0.75 -0.07 -11.02
CA ASP A 83 -1.60 -1.26 -10.89
C ASP A 83 -2.37 -1.26 -9.56
N GLN A 84 -1.68 -0.95 -8.46
CA GLN A 84 -2.25 -0.97 -7.12
C GLN A 84 -1.69 0.17 -6.27
N LEU A 85 -2.56 0.81 -5.48
CA LEU A 85 -2.19 1.85 -4.53
C LEU A 85 -2.59 1.46 -3.11
N ASP A 86 -1.64 0.98 -2.32
CA ASP A 86 -1.88 0.63 -0.93
C ASP A 86 -1.68 1.86 -0.04
N ALA A 87 -2.78 2.47 0.39
CA ALA A 87 -2.77 3.55 1.37
C ALA A 87 -2.89 2.95 2.78
N ASP A 88 -1.78 2.43 3.30
CA ASP A 88 -1.69 2.15 4.73
C ASP A 88 -1.68 3.49 5.46
N ASP A 89 -2.81 3.85 6.09
CA ASP A 89 -2.95 5.03 6.96
C ASP A 89 -1.97 4.93 8.15
N ALA A 90 -0.68 5.20 7.94
CA ALA A 90 0.32 5.27 9.01
C ALA A 90 0.01 6.45 9.96
N VAL A 91 -0.64 7.50 9.44
CA VAL A 91 -1.17 8.62 10.23
C VAL A 91 -2.38 8.19 11.07
N GLY A 92 -3.27 7.36 10.51
CA GLY A 92 -4.37 6.74 11.25
C GLY A 92 -3.88 5.78 12.32
N ARG A 93 -2.88 4.94 12.01
CA ARG A 93 -2.24 4.03 12.97
C ARG A 93 -1.58 4.79 14.12
N ARG A 94 -0.91 5.92 13.88
CA ARG A 94 -0.33 6.72 14.97
C ARG A 94 -1.39 7.33 15.89
N ARG A 95 -2.53 7.81 15.35
CA ARG A 95 -3.64 8.31 16.16
C ARG A 95 -4.38 7.21 16.91
N ALA A 96 -4.65 6.09 16.25
CA ALA A 96 -5.28 4.92 16.86
C ALA A 96 -4.39 4.33 17.96
N MET A 97 -3.09 4.22 17.73
CA MET A 97 -2.13 3.72 18.73
C MET A 97 -1.93 4.73 19.87
N GLN A 98 -1.91 6.04 19.61
CA GLN A 98 -1.94 7.05 20.67
C GLN A 98 -3.25 7.03 21.48
N GLN A 99 -4.40 6.79 20.86
CA GLN A 99 -5.68 6.63 21.58
C GLN A 99 -5.72 5.36 22.44
N VAL A 100 -5.16 4.24 21.95
CA VAL A 100 -5.02 3.02 22.75
C VAL A 100 -4.05 3.24 23.92
N LEU A 101 -2.95 3.96 23.71
CA LEU A 101 -1.96 4.28 24.75
C LEU A 101 -2.42 5.39 25.73
N ALA A 102 -3.41 6.20 25.35
CA ALA A 102 -3.94 7.30 26.16
C ALA A 102 -5.17 6.91 27.01
N GLN A 103 -5.59 5.64 27.01
CA GLN A 103 -6.61 5.18 27.96
C GLN A 103 -6.00 5.18 29.36
N PRO A 104 -6.47 6.01 30.32
CA PRO A 104 -6.08 5.83 31.69
C PRO A 104 -6.67 4.49 32.16
N ALA A 105 -5.79 3.59 32.60
CA ALA A 105 -6.18 2.48 33.46
C ALA A 105 -6.67 3.05 34.80
N THR A 106 -7.86 3.64 34.82
CA THR A 106 -8.57 3.92 36.07
C THR A 106 -9.29 2.64 36.46
N THR A 107 -8.53 1.72 37.06
CA THR A 107 -9.12 0.76 37.99
C THR A 107 -9.53 1.56 39.22
N GLN A 108 -10.76 2.05 39.26
CA GLN A 108 -11.36 2.45 40.53
C GLN A 108 -11.53 1.16 41.35
N VAL A 109 -10.64 0.97 42.30
CA VAL A 109 -10.84 0.03 43.41
C VAL A 109 -11.92 0.62 44.31
N ASP A 110 -13.16 0.22 44.06
CA ASP A 110 -14.27 0.58 44.93
C ASP A 110 -14.14 -0.23 46.23
N ALA A 111 -13.71 0.45 47.29
CA ALA A 111 -13.50 -0.14 48.60
C ALA A 111 -14.84 -0.35 49.31
N THR A 112 -15.60 -1.36 48.89
CA THR A 112 -16.66 -1.94 49.71
C THR A 112 -16.44 -3.44 49.80
N VAL A 113 -15.74 -3.87 50.85
CA VAL A 113 -15.61 -5.28 51.23
C VAL A 113 -17.00 -5.79 51.62
N ALA A 114 -17.64 -6.55 50.74
CA ALA A 114 -18.73 -7.44 51.11
C ALA A 114 -18.13 -8.68 51.80
N PRO A 115 -18.73 -9.17 52.91
CA PRO A 115 -18.22 -10.35 53.60
C PRO A 115 -18.35 -11.59 52.70
N LEU A 116 -17.29 -12.40 52.67
CA LEU A 116 -17.21 -13.67 51.96
C LEU A 116 -18.36 -14.62 52.40
N PRO A 117 -19.06 -15.28 51.48
CA PRO A 117 -19.99 -16.34 51.84
C PRO A 117 -19.23 -17.56 52.38
N ALA A 118 -19.79 -18.18 53.42
CA ALA A 118 -19.27 -19.41 54.01
C ALA A 118 -19.21 -20.52 52.97
N ILE A 119 -18.02 -21.12 52.82
CA ILE A 119 -17.80 -22.29 51.97
C ILE A 119 -18.43 -23.50 52.65
N ALA A 120 -19.46 -24.08 52.03
CA ALA A 120 -20.00 -25.38 52.42
C ALA A 120 -19.01 -26.50 52.01
N PRO A 121 -18.89 -27.59 52.79
CA PRO A 121 -18.01 -28.70 52.44
C PRO A 121 -18.52 -29.40 51.16
N VAL A 122 -17.65 -29.50 50.15
CA VAL A 122 -17.87 -30.35 48.97
C VAL A 122 -17.36 -31.74 49.29
N ASP A 123 -18.28 -32.71 49.19
CA ASP A 123 -18.02 -34.13 49.39
C ASP A 123 -17.04 -34.69 48.35
N SER A 124 -16.09 -35.46 48.87
CA SER A 124 -15.11 -36.24 48.15
C SER A 124 -15.75 -37.33 47.27
N LYS A 125 -15.59 -37.23 45.95
CA LYS A 125 -15.49 -38.39 45.05
C LYS A 125 -14.47 -38.13 43.95
N PHE A 126 -13.23 -38.61 44.19
CA PHE A 126 -12.25 -38.87 43.15
C PHE A 126 -12.76 -40.01 42.27
N GLY A 127 -12.82 -39.75 40.96
CA GLY A 127 -13.10 -40.73 39.92
C GLY A 127 -11.97 -40.70 38.89
N GLU A 128 -11.35 -41.85 38.72
CA GLU A 128 -10.17 -42.20 37.94
C GLU A 128 -10.37 -42.06 36.41
N GLY A 129 -9.28 -41.75 35.70
CA GLY A 129 -9.02 -42.22 34.33
C GLY A 129 -9.62 -41.43 33.16
N ASP A 130 -8.78 -40.71 32.40
CA ASP A 130 -8.19 -41.29 31.18
C ASP A 130 -7.32 -40.28 30.44
N GLY A 131 -6.16 -40.77 30.00
CA GLY A 131 -5.11 -40.00 29.34
C GLY A 131 -5.44 -39.62 27.90
N ALA A 132 -4.93 -38.47 27.48
CA ALA A 132 -4.81 -38.12 26.08
C ALA A 132 -3.42 -37.54 25.80
N THR A 133 -2.71 -38.22 24.92
CA THR A 133 -1.29 -38.11 24.59
C THR A 133 -1.00 -36.91 23.70
N LEU A 134 0.12 -36.24 23.96
CA LEU A 134 0.70 -35.15 23.18
C LEU A 134 1.28 -35.68 21.86
N VAL A 135 0.93 -35.10 20.71
CA VAL A 135 1.57 -35.40 19.41
C VAL A 135 2.25 -34.14 18.86
N ASP A 136 3.59 -34.14 18.89
CA ASP A 136 4.48 -33.10 18.36
C ASP A 136 4.72 -33.35 16.85
N SER A 137 4.39 -32.37 16.02
CA SER A 137 4.49 -32.43 14.56
C SER A 137 5.60 -31.50 14.06
N ARG A 138 6.86 -31.94 14.15
CA ARG A 138 7.99 -31.32 13.45
C ARG A 138 8.94 -32.37 12.89
N ARG A 139 8.81 -32.68 11.60
CA ARG A 139 9.93 -33.13 10.76
C ARG A 139 10.12 -32.13 9.63
N PRO A 140 11.32 -31.56 9.45
CA PRO A 140 11.65 -30.83 8.23
C PRO A 140 12.08 -31.80 7.13
N ASP A 141 11.56 -31.53 5.95
CA ASP A 141 11.84 -32.09 4.64
C ASP A 141 13.22 -31.62 4.13
N LEU A 142 14.12 -32.57 3.90
CA LEU A 142 15.36 -32.36 3.15
C LEU A 142 15.18 -32.97 1.76
N GLY A 143 14.84 -32.12 0.78
CA GLY A 143 14.79 -32.46 -0.64
C GLY A 143 15.95 -31.78 -1.38
N GLY A 144 17.02 -32.54 -1.63
CA GLY A 144 18.10 -32.15 -2.53
C GLY A 144 17.76 -32.44 -3.99
N GLY A 145 18.31 -31.65 -4.91
CA GLY A 145 18.19 -31.85 -6.36
C GLY A 145 18.79 -30.69 -7.15
N GLY A 146 20.12 -30.56 -7.14
CA GLY A 146 20.85 -29.67 -8.05
C GLY A 146 21.08 -30.36 -9.39
N GLY A 147 20.68 -29.73 -10.49
CA GLY A 147 20.89 -30.24 -11.85
C GLY A 147 21.31 -29.12 -12.81
N GLY A 148 22.32 -29.43 -13.63
CA GLY A 148 22.46 -28.89 -14.99
C GLY A 148 23.54 -27.84 -15.21
N GLU A 149 24.79 -28.28 -15.35
CA GLU A 149 25.77 -27.58 -16.20
C GLU A 149 25.82 -28.29 -17.56
N SER A 150 25.54 -27.54 -18.63
CA SER A 150 25.77 -27.95 -20.01
C SER A 150 26.53 -26.84 -20.73
N GLU A 151 27.82 -27.02 -20.94
CA GLU A 151 28.59 -26.31 -21.96
C GLU A 151 28.82 -27.27 -23.13
N GLY A 152 28.44 -26.81 -24.32
CA GLY A 152 28.65 -27.43 -25.63
C GLY A 152 28.50 -26.35 -26.69
#